data_AF-A0A1T5A9U5-F1
#
_entry.id   AF-A0A1T5A9U5-F1
#
_cell.length_a   1.000
_cell.length_b   1.000
_cell.length_c   1.000
_cell.angle_alpha   90.00
_cell.angle_beta   90.00
_cell.angle_gamma   90.00
#
_symmetry.space_group_name_H-M   'P 1'
#
loop_
_entity.id
_entity.type
_entity.pdbx_description
1 polymer ?
#
loop_
_entity_poly.entity_id
_entity_poly.type
_entity_poly.pdbx_seq_one_letter_code
_entity_poly.pdbx_strand_id
1 'polypeptide(L)'
;MKSAVKNPVQTIRTKQKIQLIDGQFTVSEANDVIQSLINEKINFHKLQRLTMCEGFSGANTKFPDSRITELENDKLAAKQFFKQA
;
A
#
# COMPACT_ATOMS: atom_id res chain seq x y z
N MET A 1 -27.55 31.92 28.84
CA MET A 1 -27.54 31.43 27.44
C MET A 1 -26.12 31.59 26.92
N LYS A 2 -25.35 30.59 26.48
CA LYS A 2 -25.59 29.21 26.03
C LYS A 2 -24.38 28.37 26.46
N SER A 3 -24.61 27.17 26.97
CA SER A 3 -23.56 26.20 27.31
C SER A 3 -22.95 25.62 26.03
N ALA A 4 -21.62 25.63 25.91
CA ALA A 4 -20.90 24.96 24.83
C ALA A 4 -20.54 23.54 25.28
N VAL A 5 -21.36 22.57 24.87
CA VAL A 5 -21.05 21.14 25.02
C VAL A 5 -20.01 20.78 23.95
N LYS A 6 -18.74 20.66 24.35
CA LYS A 6 -17.69 20.04 23.54
C LYS A 6 -17.60 18.56 23.89
N ASN A 7 -18.46 17.73 23.30
CA ASN A 7 -18.24 16.29 23.34
C ASN A 7 -17.16 15.94 22.31
N PRO A 8 -16.04 15.30 22.70
CA PRO A 8 -15.12 14.76 21.71
C PRO A 8 -15.86 13.66 20.95
N VAL A 9 -15.96 13.80 19.63
CA VAL A 9 -16.45 12.73 18.74
C VAL A 9 -15.50 11.57 18.91
N GLN A 10 -15.91 10.58 19.70
CA GLN A 10 -15.15 9.37 19.94
C GLN A 10 -15.19 8.56 18.65
N THR A 11 -14.13 8.66 17.84
CA THR A 11 -13.97 7.86 16.62
C THR A 11 -13.91 6.39 17.03
N ILE A 12 -15.04 5.69 16.97
CA ILE A 12 -15.13 4.26 17.20
C ILE A 12 -14.35 3.59 16.05
N ARG A 13 -13.07 3.29 16.28
CA ARG A 13 -12.30 2.41 15.39
C ARG A 13 -12.81 0.99 15.60
N THR A 14 -13.81 0.59 14.83
CA THR A 14 -14.25 -0.80 14.73
C THR A 14 -13.06 -1.62 14.22
N LYS A 15 -12.41 -2.38 15.11
CA LYS A 15 -11.34 -3.31 14.74
C LYS A 15 -11.97 -4.47 13.98
N GLN A 16 -11.99 -4.40 12.65
CA GLN A 16 -12.32 -5.55 11.81
C GLN A 16 -11.07 -6.38 11.56
N LYS A 17 -11.11 -7.66 11.92
CA LYS A 17 -10.08 -8.64 11.57
C LYS A 17 -10.47 -9.26 10.23
N ILE A 18 -9.75 -8.92 9.17
CA ILE A 18 -9.94 -9.50 7.84
C ILE A 18 -8.81 -10.51 7.62
N GLN A 19 -9.15 -11.77 7.42
CA GLN A 19 -8.19 -12.79 7.01
C GLN A 19 -7.92 -12.60 5.52
N LEU A 20 -6.74 -12.08 5.17
CA LEU A 20 -6.36 -11.78 3.79
C LEU A 20 -5.99 -13.04 2.99
N ILE A 21 -5.40 -14.03 3.65
CA ILE A 21 -4.85 -15.24 3.01
C ILE A 21 -5.03 -16.42 3.98
N ASP A 22 -5.54 -17.55 3.49
CA ASP A 22 -5.63 -18.82 4.22
C ASP A 22 -5.49 -19.99 3.23
N GLY A 23 -4.94 -21.11 3.69
CA GLY A 23 -4.72 -22.31 2.87
C GLY A 23 -3.27 -22.58 2.44
N GLN A 24 -3.11 -23.68 1.67
CA GLN A 24 -1.84 -24.11 1.09
C GLN A 24 -1.79 -23.62 -0.37
N PHE A 25 -0.68 -22.99 -0.75
CA PHE A 25 -0.48 -22.46 -2.10
C PHE A 25 0.66 -23.22 -2.76
N THR A 26 0.50 -23.50 -4.05
CA THR A 26 1.64 -23.85 -4.89
C THR A 26 2.59 -22.66 -5.02
N VAL A 27 3.85 -22.92 -5.38
CA VAL A 27 4.86 -21.87 -5.61
C VAL A 27 4.36 -20.84 -6.62
N SER A 28 3.67 -21.26 -7.68
CA SER A 28 3.12 -20.36 -8.70
C SER A 28 2.01 -19.47 -8.14
N GLU A 29 1.04 -20.03 -7.42
CA GLU A 29 -0.06 -19.25 -6.85
C GLU A 29 0.44 -18.27 -5.79
N ALA A 30 1.38 -18.70 -4.94
CA ALA A 30 2.01 -17.82 -3.96
C ALA A 30 2.76 -16.67 -4.65
N ASN A 31 3.52 -16.97 -5.71
CA ASN A 31 4.18 -15.95 -6.50
C ASN A 31 3.17 -14.96 -7.10
N ASP A 32 2.09 -15.44 -7.70
CA ASP A 32 1.10 -14.57 -8.36
C ASP A 32 0.39 -13.64 -7.36
N VAL A 33 0.03 -14.15 -6.17
CA VAL A 33 -0.56 -13.35 -5.09
C VAL A 33 0.42 -12.28 -4.60
N ILE A 34 1.66 -12.66 -4.29
CA ILE A 34 2.66 -11.72 -3.76
C ILE A 34 3.03 -10.65 -4.80
N GLN A 35 3.22 -11.04 -6.06
CA GLN A 35 3.50 -10.10 -7.15
C GLN A 35 2.35 -9.11 -7.34
N SER A 36 1.11 -9.58 -7.24
CA SER A 36 -0.08 -8.72 -7.34
C SER A 36 -0.16 -7.72 -6.19
N LEU A 37 0.08 -8.15 -4.95
CA LEU A 37 0.09 -7.26 -3.78
C LEU A 37 1.17 -6.18 -3.87
N ILE A 38 2.38 -6.53 -4.34
CA ILE A 38 3.45 -5.55 -4.54
C ILE A 38 3.07 -4.54 -5.63
N ASN A 39 2.47 -5.00 -6.73
CA ASN A 39 1.98 -4.11 -7.79
C ASN A 39 0.93 -3.12 -7.28
N GLU A 40 -0.04 -3.57 -6.49
CA GLU A 40 -1.05 -2.69 -5.91
C GLU A 40 -0.43 -1.62 -5.01
N LYS A 41 0.59 -1.99 -4.24
CA LYS A 41 1.32 -1.03 -3.39
C LYS A 41 2.13 -0.02 -4.21
N ILE A 42 2.73 -0.44 -5.33
CA ILE A 42 3.38 0.47 -6.29
C ILE A 42 2.34 1.44 -6.88
N ASN A 43 1.18 0.93 -7.30
CA ASN A 43 0.11 1.74 -7.88
C ASN A 43 -0.42 2.77 -6.89
N PHE A 44 -0.57 2.40 -5.61
CA PHE A 44 -0.92 3.34 -4.55
C PHE A 44 0.06 4.52 -4.47
N HIS A 45 1.36 4.26 -4.48
CA HIS A 45 2.36 5.35 -4.44
C HIS A 45 2.44 6.16 -5.74
N LYS A 46 2.19 5.53 -6.90
CA LYS A 46 2.05 6.25 -8.18
C LYS A 46 0.85 7.20 -8.15
N LEU A 47 -0.27 6.77 -7.57
CA LEU A 47 -1.44 7.63 -7.40
C LEU A 47 -1.17 8.77 -6.42
N GLN A 48 -0.54 8.48 -5.26
CA GLN A 48 -0.12 9.53 -4.33
C GLN A 48 0.76 10.58 -5.00
N ARG A 49 1.74 10.14 -5.81
CA ARG A 49 2.60 11.04 -6.58
C ARG A 49 1.79 11.92 -7.54
N LEU A 50 0.84 11.33 -8.26
CA LEU A 50 -0.03 12.07 -9.18
C LEU A 50 -0.84 13.14 -8.45
N THR A 51 -1.45 12.78 -7.31
CA THR A 51 -2.21 13.72 -6.47
C THR A 51 -1.34 14.87 -5.97
N MET A 52 -0.07 14.61 -5.62
CA MET A 52 0.84 15.68 -5.18
C MET A 52 1.16 16.67 -6.30
N CYS A 53 1.23 16.20 -7.54
CA CYS A 53 1.52 17.04 -8.71
C CYS A 53 0.27 17.69 -9.33
N GLU A 54 -0.92 17.44 -8.78
CA GLU A 54 -2.17 17.97 -9.31
C GLU A 54 -2.19 19.51 -9.19
N GLY A 55 -2.29 20.19 -10.32
CA GLY A 55 -2.26 21.67 -10.39
C GLY A 55 -0.86 22.29 -10.23
N PHE A 56 0.16 21.53 -9.84
CA PHE A 56 1.54 22.02 -9.73
C PHE A 56 2.58 20.90 -9.91
N SER A 57 3.33 20.93 -11.01
CA SER A 57 4.33 19.90 -11.35
C SER A 57 5.63 19.96 -10.56
N GLY A 58 5.85 20.99 -9.75
CA GLY A 58 7.05 21.15 -8.91
C GLY A 58 6.92 20.56 -7.51
N ALA A 59 5.87 19.80 -7.23
CA ALA A 59 5.66 19.19 -5.93
C ALA A 59 6.80 18.22 -5.58
N ASN A 60 7.17 18.16 -4.30
CA ASN A 60 8.25 17.27 -3.85
C ASN A 60 7.76 15.82 -3.79
N THR A 61 8.08 15.04 -4.82
CA THR A 61 7.70 13.62 -4.95
C THR A 61 8.77 12.65 -4.47
N LYS A 62 9.82 13.12 -3.79
CA LYS A 62 10.97 12.28 -3.40
C LYS A 62 10.57 11.02 -2.62
N PHE A 63 9.59 11.13 -1.72
CA PHE A 63 9.09 10.01 -0.92
C PHE A 63 8.35 8.95 -1.75
N PRO A 64 7.27 9.28 -2.50
CA PRO A 64 6.63 8.28 -3.34
C PRO A 64 7.59 7.71 -4.41
N ASP A 65 8.52 8.51 -4.93
CA ASP A 65 9.52 8.03 -5.89
C ASP A 65 10.47 6.99 -5.27
N SER A 66 11.04 7.26 -4.09
CA SER A 66 11.92 6.30 -3.43
C SER A 66 11.18 5.01 -3.07
N ARG A 67 9.93 5.12 -2.60
CA ARG A 67 9.09 3.95 -2.28
C ARG A 67 8.74 3.12 -3.50
N ILE A 68 8.52 3.73 -4.66
CA ILE A 68 8.31 2.99 -5.91
C ILE A 68 9.57 2.20 -6.27
N THR A 69 10.75 2.83 -6.24
CA THR A 69 12.02 2.13 -6.55
C THR A 69 12.30 0.97 -5.59
N GLU A 70 12.09 1.18 -4.29
CA GLU A 70 12.25 0.11 -3.28
C GLU A 70 11.33 -1.08 -3.58
N LEU A 71 10.06 -0.82 -3.88
CA LEU A 71 9.08 -1.88 -4.19
C LEU A 71 9.34 -2.58 -5.52
N GLU A 72 9.89 -1.89 -6.52
CA GLU A 72 10.33 -2.51 -7.77
C GLU A 72 11.50 -3.48 -7.54
N ASN A 73 12.43 -3.15 -6.63
CA ASN A 73 13.49 -4.06 -6.22
C ASN A 73 12.94 -5.26 -5.42
N ASP A 74 12.03 -5.02 -4.47
CA ASP A 74 11.37 -6.09 -3.71
C ASP A 74 10.62 -7.06 -4.64
N LYS A 75 9.97 -6.52 -5.69
CA LYS A 75 9.29 -7.32 -6.71
C LYS A 75 10.24 -8.27 -7.43
N LEU A 76 11.42 -7.78 -7.82
CA LEU A 76 12.46 -8.57 -8.46
C LEU A 76 13.01 -9.64 -7.52
N ALA A 77 13.29 -9.28 -6.26
CA ALA A 77 13.77 -10.21 -5.24
C ALA A 77 12.76 -11.34 -4.99
N ALA A 78 11.47 -11.00 -4.84
CA ALA A 78 10.39 -11.99 -4.68
C ALA A 78 10.32 -12.93 -5.89
N LYS A 79 10.41 -12.39 -7.11
CA LYS A 79 10.39 -13.22 -8.33
C LYS A 79 11.59 -14.17 -8.41
N GLN A 80 12.77 -13.72 -7.99
CA GLN A 80 13.97 -14.55 -7.93
C GLN A 80 13.84 -15.66 -6.89
N PHE A 81 13.28 -15.35 -5.71
CA PHE A 81 13.01 -16.32 -4.66
C PHE A 81 12.12 -17.46 -5.15
N PHE A 82 10.97 -17.14 -5.75
CA PHE A 82 10.04 -18.18 -6.26
C PHE A 82 10.58 -18.95 -7.47
N LYS A 83 11.58 -18.43 -8.19
CA LYS A 83 12.23 -19.16 -9.29
C LYS A 83 13.23 -20.21 -8.79
N GLN A 84 13.75 -20.05 -7.57
CA GLN A 84 14.71 -20.98 -6.95
C GLN A 84 14.04 -22.07 -6.12
N ALA A 85 12.72 -21.97 -5.90
CA ALA A 85 11.90 -22.84 -5.06
C ALA A 85 11.29 -24.01 -5.84
#